data_AF-A0AAW2QGQ8-F1
#
_entry.id   AF-A0AAW2QGQ8-F1
#
_cell.length_a   1.000
_cell.length_b   1.000
_cell.length_c   1.000
_cell.angle_alpha   90.00
_cell.angle_beta   90.00
_cell.angle_gamma   90.00
#
_symmetry.space_group_name_H-M   'P 1'
#
loop_
_entity.id
_entity.type
_entity.pdbx_description
1 polymer ?
#
loop_
_entity_poly.entity_id
_entity_poly.type
_entity_poly.pdbx_seq_one_letter_code
_entity_poly.pdbx_strand_id
1 'polypeptide(L)'
;MTLFQTSNPSDEAMDEVLRALPTRVSEDMNEALIQPFTSEEVTLAISQMHPYKSLSLDGMSLVFYQKYWHIVGPEVIAYVLDFLNHGQLDTNINYTFIVIVPKCESPKSMSHLRPISLCHITYKIA
;
A
#
# COMPACT_ATOMS: atom_id res chain seq x y z
N MET A 1 -22.20 9.54 -21.11
CA MET A 1 -22.06 8.15 -20.64
C MET A 1 -21.28 8.20 -19.33
N THR A 2 -21.96 8.24 -18.19
CA THR A 2 -21.36 8.40 -16.86
C THR A 2 -20.98 7.01 -16.32
N LEU A 3 -19.75 6.59 -16.61
CA LEU A 3 -19.23 5.25 -16.27
C LEU A 3 -19.02 5.03 -14.76
N PHE A 4 -19.03 6.10 -13.95
CA PHE A 4 -18.78 6.08 -12.51
C PHE A 4 -19.94 6.77 -11.76
N GLN A 5 -21.10 6.12 -11.74
CA GLN A 5 -22.24 6.59 -10.96
C GLN A 5 -22.63 5.49 -9.96
N THR A 6 -22.62 5.81 -8.67
CA THR A 6 -23.09 4.91 -7.60
C THR A 6 -24.60 5.01 -7.47
N SER A 7 -25.27 3.88 -7.22
CA SER A 7 -26.70 3.82 -6.91
C SER A 7 -27.03 4.28 -5.49
N ASN A 8 -26.01 4.48 -4.64
CA ASN A 8 -26.12 4.87 -3.23
C ASN A 8 -27.23 4.06 -2.49
N PRO A 9 -27.10 2.73 -2.42
CA PRO A 9 -28.10 1.87 -1.78
C PRO A 9 -28.30 2.27 -0.30
N SER A 10 -29.51 2.08 0.22
CA SER A 10 -29.78 2.33 1.65
C SER A 10 -29.14 1.26 2.54
N ASP A 11 -28.97 1.58 3.82
CA ASP A 11 -28.38 0.67 4.80
C ASP A 11 -29.19 -0.63 4.92
N GLU A 12 -30.52 -0.56 4.78
CA GLU A 12 -31.38 -1.75 4.83
C GLU A 12 -31.14 -2.70 3.65
N ALA A 13 -30.90 -2.14 2.46
CA ALA A 13 -30.58 -2.92 1.26
C ALA A 13 -29.19 -3.56 1.35
N MET A 14 -28.23 -2.87 2.00
CA MET A 14 -26.90 -3.42 2.27
C MET A 14 -26.97 -4.58 3.28
N ASP A 15 -27.72 -4.39 4.36
CA ASP A 15 -27.94 -5.40 5.40
C ASP A 15 -28.59 -6.68 4.85
N GLU A 16 -29.56 -6.54 3.94
CA GLU A 16 -30.19 -7.68 3.28
C GLU A 16 -29.17 -8.54 2.53
N VAL A 17 -28.25 -7.90 1.79
CA VAL A 17 -27.17 -8.59 1.07
C VAL A 17 -26.17 -9.21 2.04
N LEU A 18 -25.77 -8.50 3.09
CA LEU A 18 -24.80 -8.99 4.08
C LEU A 18 -25.32 -10.22 4.83
N ARG A 19 -26.63 -10.31 5.11
CA ARG A 19 -27.25 -11.51 5.72
C ARG A 19 -27.20 -12.74 4.85
N ALA A 20 -27.13 -12.59 3.53
CA ALA A 20 -27.01 -13.71 2.60
C ALA A 20 -25.56 -14.24 2.52
N LEU A 21 -24.58 -13.51 3.05
CA LEU A 21 -23.18 -13.90 3.06
C LEU A 21 -22.82 -14.62 4.37
N PRO A 22 -22.04 -15.71 4.31
CA PRO A 22 -21.56 -16.35 5.52
C PRO A 22 -20.55 -15.43 6.24
N THR A 23 -20.74 -15.24 7.55
CA THR A 23 -19.77 -14.52 8.39
C THR A 23 -18.42 -15.23 8.38
N ARG A 24 -17.36 -14.52 7.98
CA ARG A 24 -15.98 -15.05 7.91
C ARG A 24 -15.03 -14.44 8.95
N VAL A 25 -15.38 -13.29 9.50
CA VAL A 25 -14.60 -12.58 10.51
C VAL A 25 -15.35 -12.74 11.83
N SER A 26 -14.74 -13.41 12.80
CA SER A 26 -15.30 -13.50 14.15
C SER A 26 -15.19 -12.16 14.87
N GLU A 27 -15.89 -12.01 15.99
CA GLU A 27 -15.79 -10.81 16.82
C GLU A 27 -14.34 -10.59 17.29
N ASP A 28 -13.67 -11.63 17.81
CA ASP A 28 -12.24 -11.57 18.18
C ASP A 28 -11.32 -11.14 17.02
N MET A 29 -11.59 -11.62 15.80
CA MET A 29 -10.82 -11.20 14.62
C MET A 29 -11.08 -9.72 14.31
N ASN A 30 -12.34 -9.30 14.40
CA ASN A 30 -12.71 -7.91 14.16
C ASN A 30 -12.06 -6.99 15.20
N GLU A 31 -12.11 -7.35 16.48
CA GLU A 31 -11.44 -6.62 17.57
C GLU A 31 -9.93 -6.50 17.34
N ALA A 32 -9.29 -7.55 16.82
CA ALA A 32 -7.87 -7.52 16.46
C ALA A 32 -7.61 -6.64 15.23
N LEU A 33 -8.46 -6.70 14.21
CA LEU A 33 -8.31 -5.94 12.95
C LEU A 33 -8.56 -4.44 13.09
N ILE A 34 -9.29 -4.01 14.12
CA ILE A 34 -9.54 -2.59 14.41
C ILE A 34 -8.54 -1.97 15.39
N GLN A 35 -7.55 -2.74 15.87
CA GLN A 35 -6.51 -2.19 16.73
C GLN A 35 -5.65 -1.18 15.98
N PRO A 36 -5.10 -0.16 16.67
CA PRO A 36 -4.11 0.72 16.08
C PRO A 36 -2.86 -0.04 15.64
N PHE A 37 -2.26 0.41 14.54
CA PHE A 37 -1.00 -0.10 14.05
C PHE A 37 0.15 0.23 15.02
N THR A 38 1.13 -0.67 15.07
CA THR A 38 2.25 -0.64 16.01
C THR A 38 3.59 -0.46 15.31
N SER A 39 4.60 0.00 16.06
CA SER A 39 5.97 0.14 15.54
C SER A 39 6.59 -1.19 15.11
N GLU A 40 6.19 -2.27 15.77
CA GLU A 40 6.62 -3.64 15.54
C GLU A 40 6.11 -4.12 14.18
N GLU A 41 4.86 -3.83 13.84
CA GLU A 41 4.28 -4.16 12.53
C GLU A 41 4.98 -3.42 11.39
N VAL A 42 5.28 -2.13 11.57
CA VAL A 42 6.03 -1.34 10.59
C VAL A 42 7.45 -1.91 10.39
N THR A 43 8.12 -2.25 11.49
CA THR A 43 9.47 -2.85 11.46
C THR A 43 9.45 -4.25 10.84
N LEU A 44 8.42 -5.03 11.12
CA LEU A 44 8.23 -6.35 10.53
C LEU A 44 8.00 -6.22 9.02
N ALA A 45 7.14 -5.29 8.59
CA ALA A 45 6.85 -5.04 7.19
C ALA A 45 8.11 -4.73 6.39
N ILE A 46 8.96 -3.78 6.84
CA ILE A 46 10.21 -3.45 6.13
C ILE A 46 11.16 -4.66 6.06
N SER A 47 11.22 -5.50 7.11
CA SER A 47 12.08 -6.68 7.15
C SER A 47 11.63 -7.80 6.22
N GLN A 48 10.31 -7.96 6.02
CA GLN A 48 9.74 -9.00 5.15
C GLN A 48 9.79 -8.62 3.66
N MET A 49 9.98 -7.33 3.35
CA MET A 49 10.07 -6.89 1.96
C MET A 49 11.36 -7.38 1.30
N HIS A 50 11.23 -7.87 0.06
CA HIS A 50 12.36 -8.40 -0.70
C HIS A 50 13.36 -7.29 -1.10
N PRO A 51 14.64 -7.36 -0.71
CA PRO A 51 15.62 -6.27 -0.80
C PRO A 51 15.82 -5.71 -2.22
N TYR A 52 15.78 -6.60 -3.22
CA TYR A 52 16.09 -6.27 -4.62
C TYR A 52 14.87 -5.87 -5.47
N LYS A 53 13.80 -5.37 -4.86
CA LYS A 53 12.70 -4.75 -5.62
C LYS A 53 13.16 -3.41 -6.22
N SER A 54 12.40 -2.92 -7.20
CA SER A 54 12.66 -1.64 -7.87
C SER A 54 12.93 -0.51 -6.89
N LEU A 55 13.82 0.40 -7.29
CA LEU A 55 14.18 1.61 -6.53
C LEU A 55 12.93 2.43 -6.20
N SER A 56 12.95 3.10 -5.04
CA SER A 56 11.94 4.09 -4.72
C SER A 56 12.17 5.38 -5.52
N LEU A 57 11.16 6.26 -5.53
CA LEU A 57 11.18 7.54 -6.25
C LEU A 57 12.35 8.43 -5.87
N ASP A 58 12.80 8.34 -4.62
CA ASP A 58 13.91 9.08 -4.04
C ASP A 58 15.29 8.54 -4.43
N GLY A 59 15.34 7.47 -5.24
CA GLY A 59 16.58 6.80 -5.64
C GLY A 59 17.14 5.86 -4.58
N MET A 60 16.51 5.74 -3.41
CA MET A 60 16.90 4.81 -2.36
C MET A 60 16.28 3.43 -2.60
N SER A 61 17.12 2.41 -2.46
CA SER A 61 16.66 1.02 -2.53
C SER A 61 16.12 0.57 -1.16
N LEU A 62 15.31 -0.47 -1.14
CA LEU A 62 14.88 -1.08 0.11
C LEU A 62 16.06 -1.57 0.97
N VAL A 63 17.17 -1.98 0.33
CA VAL A 63 18.42 -2.35 1.03
C VAL A 63 18.95 -1.20 1.86
N PHE A 64 18.83 0.05 1.41
CA PHE A 64 19.22 1.22 2.19
C PHE A 64 18.43 1.29 3.50
N TYR A 65 17.10 1.18 3.43
CA TYR A 65 16.23 1.22 4.60
C TYR A 65 16.49 0.07 5.57
N GLN A 66 16.66 -1.15 5.06
CA GLN A 66 16.97 -2.31 5.90
C GLN A 66 18.35 -2.17 6.58
N LYS A 67 19.37 -1.68 5.85
CA LYS A 67 20.73 -1.53 6.38
C LYS A 67 20.85 -0.40 7.39
N TYR A 68 20.21 0.74 7.12
CA TYR A 68 20.29 1.94 7.95
C TYR A 68 19.03 2.15 8.80
N TRP A 69 18.26 1.10 9.07
CA TRP A 69 17.02 1.17 9.86
C TRP A 69 17.24 1.78 11.24
N HIS A 70 18.39 1.52 11.86
CA HIS A 70 18.77 2.13 13.14
C HIS A 70 18.91 3.67 13.08
N ILE A 71 19.05 4.25 11.89
CA ILE A 71 19.13 5.69 11.65
C ILE A 71 17.77 6.23 11.19
N VAL A 72 17.21 5.67 10.11
CA VAL A 72 16.00 6.21 9.46
C VAL A 72 14.68 5.64 10.00
N GLY A 73 14.74 4.50 10.71
CA GLY A 73 13.58 3.78 11.20
C GLY A 73 12.67 4.60 12.12
N PRO A 74 13.18 5.36 13.10
CA PRO A 74 12.34 6.18 13.98
C PRO A 74 11.46 7.18 13.22
N GLU A 75 12.02 7.85 12.21
CA GLU A 75 11.28 8.82 11.39
C GLU A 75 10.27 8.12 10.48
N VAL A 76 10.66 7.00 9.85
CA VAL A 76 9.77 6.20 9.00
C VAL A 76 8.59 5.64 9.80
N ILE A 77 8.83 5.12 11.01
CA ILE A 77 7.79 4.60 11.91
C ILE A 77 6.82 5.70 12.31
N ALA A 78 7.33 6.84 12.77
CA ALA A 78 6.49 7.97 13.16
C ALA A 78 5.60 8.42 12.00
N TYR A 79 6.17 8.54 10.80
CA TYR A 79 5.43 8.94 9.61
C TYR A 79 4.35 7.92 9.21
N VAL A 80 4.68 6.63 9.17
CA VAL A 80 3.76 5.57 8.75
C VAL A 80 2.60 5.42 9.76
N LEU A 81 2.89 5.46 11.06
CA LEU A 81 1.87 5.34 12.09
C LEU A 81 0.93 6.54 12.15
N ASP A 82 1.45 7.75 11.92
CA ASP A 82 0.60 8.94 11.83
C ASP A 82 -0.43 8.79 10.71
N PHE A 83 0.01 8.34 9.53
CA PHE A 83 -0.91 8.06 8.43
C PHE A 83 -1.88 6.91 8.73
N LEU A 84 -1.38 5.74 9.18
CA LEU A 84 -2.21 4.55 9.37
C LEU A 84 -3.26 4.71 10.48
N ASN A 85 -2.93 5.43 11.56
CA ASN A 85 -3.81 5.57 12.72
C ASN A 85 -4.66 6.85 12.68
N HIS A 86 -4.28 7.87 11.90
CA HIS A 86 -5.00 9.16 11.84
C HIS A 86 -5.52 9.52 10.45
N GLY A 87 -5.17 8.75 9.41
CA GLY A 87 -5.66 8.92 8.05
C GLY A 87 -5.09 10.12 7.30
N GLN A 88 -4.04 10.77 7.82
CA GLN A 88 -3.41 11.92 7.17
C GLN A 88 -2.23 11.47 6.31
N LEU A 89 -2.43 11.43 5.00
CA LEU A 89 -1.37 11.16 4.04
C LEU A 89 -0.90 12.47 3.42
N ASP A 90 0.41 12.73 3.47
CA ASP A 90 0.97 13.83 2.68
C ASP A 90 0.75 13.53 1.20
N THR A 91 0.10 14.45 0.50
CA THR A 91 -0.15 14.40 -0.94
C THR A 91 1.11 14.10 -1.76
N ASN A 92 2.30 14.48 -1.27
CA ASN A 92 3.57 14.25 -1.94
C ASN A 92 3.98 12.76 -2.00
N ILE A 93 3.48 11.92 -1.08
CA ILE A 93 3.85 10.51 -1.00
C ILE A 93 3.02 9.63 -1.96
N ASN A 94 1.85 10.12 -2.37
CA ASN A 94 1.00 9.48 -3.38
C ASN A 94 1.51 9.65 -4.81
N TYR A 95 2.55 10.46 -5.04
CA TYR A 95 3.14 10.58 -6.37
C TYR A 95 3.85 9.28 -6.74
N THR A 96 3.52 8.79 -7.93
CA THR A 96 4.04 7.54 -8.48
C THR A 96 4.66 7.82 -9.84
N PHE A 97 5.92 7.43 -10.05
CA PHE A 97 6.52 7.45 -11.39
C PHE A 97 6.17 6.16 -12.12
N ILE A 98 5.52 6.29 -13.27
CA ILE A 98 5.26 5.15 -14.15
C ILE A 98 6.45 5.03 -15.11
N VAL A 99 7.23 3.96 -14.93
CA VAL A 99 8.34 3.61 -15.81
C VAL A 99 7.92 2.46 -16.72
N ILE A 100 8.23 2.57 -18.01
CA ILE A 100 7.91 1.55 -19.01
C ILE A 100 9.13 0.66 -19.23
N VAL A 101 9.01 -0.63 -18.91
CA VAL A 101 10.08 -1.61 -19.12
C VAL A 101 9.75 -2.52 -20.32
N PRO A 102 10.66 -2.64 -21.31
CA PRO A 102 10.50 -3.59 -22.42
C PRO A 102 10.49 -5.04 -21.93
N LYS A 103 9.59 -5.87 -22.47
CA LYS A 103 9.56 -7.33 -22.23
C LYS A 103 10.44 -8.11 -23.22
N CYS A 104 10.86 -7.49 -24.31
CA CYS A 104 11.71 -8.08 -25.37
C CYS A 104 12.65 -7.03 -25.97
N GLU A 105 13.71 -7.47 -26.65
CA GLU A 105 14.77 -6.60 -27.20
C GLU A 105 14.29 -5.58 -28.25
N SER A 106 13.10 -5.77 -28.83
CA SER A 106 12.54 -4.87 -29.85
C SER A 106 11.02 -4.77 -29.70
N PRO A 107 10.52 -3.97 -28.73
CA PRO A 107 9.09 -3.81 -28.53
C PRO A 107 8.47 -3.05 -29.71
N LYS A 108 7.43 -3.63 -30.33
CA LYS A 108 6.72 -3.06 -31.49
C LYS A 108 5.25 -2.74 -31.19
N SER A 109 4.77 -3.13 -30.01
CA SER A 109 3.38 -2.94 -29.57
C SER A 109 3.36 -2.68 -28.06
N MET A 110 2.31 -2.01 -27.59
CA MET A 110 2.09 -1.74 -26.15
C MET A 110 2.04 -3.02 -25.31
N SER A 111 1.62 -4.15 -25.88
CA SER A 111 1.63 -5.45 -25.20
C SER A 111 3.05 -5.94 -24.85
N HIS A 112 4.07 -5.47 -25.58
CA HIS A 112 5.50 -5.79 -25.34
C HIS A 112 6.12 -4.92 -24.24
N LEU A 113 5.34 -4.00 -23.67
CA LEU A 113 5.78 -3.10 -22.62
C LEU A 113 5.10 -3.49 -21.30
N ARG A 114 5.82 -3.34 -20.18
CA ARG A 114 5.26 -3.50 -18.83
C ARG A 114 5.38 -2.16 -18.11
N PRO A 115 4.26 -1.48 -17.79
CA PRO A 115 4.31 -0.34 -16.90
C PRO A 115 4.66 -0.83 -15.50
N ILE A 116 5.58 -0.14 -14.84
CA ILE A 116 5.95 -0.35 -13.44
C ILE A 116 5.75 0.98 -12.73
N SER A 117 4.89 0.95 -11.71
CA SER A 117 4.70 2.05 -10.78
C SER A 117 5.81 2.02 -9.73
N LEU A 118 6.66 3.04 -9.72
CA LEU A 118 7.59 3.31 -8.63
C LEU A 118 6.89 4.24 -7.65
N CYS A 119 6.91 3.91 -6.36
CA CYS A 119 6.31 4.70 -5.28
C CYS A 119 7.28 4.83 -4.09
N HIS A 120 6.97 5.75 -3.18
CA HIS A 120 7.73 5.96 -1.93
C HIS A 120 7.72 4.69 -1.07
N ILE A 121 8.79 4.41 -0.33
CA ILE A 121 8.81 3.21 0.52
C ILE A 121 7.77 3.31 1.65
N THR A 122 7.56 4.50 2.20
CA THR A 122 6.56 4.75 3.24
C THR A 122 5.16 4.43 2.74
N TYR A 123 4.84 4.78 1.49
CA TYR A 123 3.61 4.39 0.80
C TYR A 123 3.47 2.87 0.61
N LYS A 124 4.57 2.12 0.53
CA LYS A 124 4.52 0.66 0.39
C LYS A 124 4.37 -0.08 1.71
N ILE A 125 4.70 0.58 2.82
CA ILE A 125 4.62 0.01 4.16
C ILE A 125 3.23 0.25 4.74
N ALA A 126 2.68 1.44 4.52
CA ALA A 126 1.30 1.77 4.85
C ALA A 126 0.30 1.18 3.85
#